data_AF-A0A969BYQ6-F1
#
_entry.id   AF-A0A969BYQ6-F1
#
_cell.length_a   1.000
_cell.length_b   1.000
_cell.length_c   1.000
_cell.angle_alpha   90.00
_cell.angle_beta   90.00
_cell.angle_gamma   90.00
#
_symmetry.space_group_name_H-M   'P 1'
#
loop_
_entity.id
_entity.type
_entity.pdbx_description
1 polymer ?
#
loop_
_entity_poly.entity_id
_entity_poly.type
_entity_poly.pdbx_seq_one_letter_code
_entity_poly.pdbx_strand_id
1 'polypeptide(L)'
;MQALFTLKRTFITQSLRQLLPLPVRQWYWKLQAQRGHLSRNLGLTIANHRQPIYCRHIEILESYIPKPYSGEVCIIRAYAPPQYEHLLKPDLGWSAYAETKVWVNSGGHMSMFDRPHVELLAQQIDEILNFKTPSQTMSAPTSGD
;
A
#
# COMPACT_ATOMS: atom_id res chain seq x y z
N MET A 1 0.62 28.08 35.04
CA MET A 1 1.91 27.83 34.35
C MET A 1 2.53 26.55 34.88
N GLN A 2 2.20 25.40 34.28
CA GLN A 2 2.95 24.16 34.45
C GLN A 2 2.97 23.49 33.07
N ALA A 3 4.09 23.68 32.39
CA ALA A 3 4.43 23.02 31.14
C ALA A 3 5.85 22.49 31.30
N LEU A 4 6.11 21.34 30.66
CA LEU A 4 7.39 20.70 30.37
C LEU A 4 7.54 19.31 31.02
N PHE A 5 7.86 18.35 30.14
CA PHE A 5 8.27 16.96 30.39
C PHE A 5 7.24 15.83 30.35
N THR A 6 6.26 15.89 29.44
CA THR A 6 5.61 14.66 28.94
C THR A 6 5.57 14.63 27.42
N LEU A 7 6.75 14.58 26.80
CA LEU A 7 6.91 14.34 25.37
C LEU A 7 7.79 13.12 25.17
N LYS A 8 7.35 12.23 24.27
CA LYS A 8 8.03 11.06 23.68
C LYS A 8 7.64 9.68 24.24
N ARG A 9 6.39 9.27 23.98
CA ARG A 9 6.09 7.90 23.55
C ARG A 9 5.45 7.95 22.18
N THR A 10 6.34 8.19 21.23
CA THR A 10 6.16 8.50 19.82
C THR A 10 5.41 7.38 19.08
N PHE A 11 4.16 7.65 18.69
CA PHE A 11 3.55 7.09 17.49
C PHE A 11 4.30 7.66 16.29
N ILE A 12 5.38 7.00 15.86
CA ILE A 12 5.95 7.26 14.53
C ILE A 12 5.11 6.42 13.56
N THR A 13 4.07 7.03 13.01
CA THR A 13 3.35 6.52 11.85
C THR A 13 4.32 6.30 10.69
N GLN A 14 3.98 5.35 9.81
CA GLN A 14 4.79 4.94 8.65
C GLN A 14 5.23 6.15 7.78
N SER A 15 4.44 7.23 7.78
CA SER A 15 4.67 8.46 7.04
C SER A 15 5.82 9.33 7.59
N LEU A 16 6.04 9.39 8.92
CA LEU A 16 7.15 10.15 9.50
C LEU A 16 8.51 9.42 9.37
N ARG A 17 8.50 8.12 9.04
CA ARG A 17 9.71 7.30 8.85
C ARG A 17 10.39 7.54 7.50
N GLN A 18 9.63 8.01 6.51
CA GLN A 18 10.14 8.32 5.18
C GLN A 18 10.84 9.69 5.11
N LEU A 19 10.63 10.54 6.11
CA LEU A 19 11.27 11.86 6.23
C LEU A 19 12.62 11.82 6.97
N LEU A 20 13.01 10.67 7.51
CA LEU A 20 14.29 10.51 8.18
C LEU A 20 15.39 10.26 7.12
N PRO A 21 16.58 10.88 7.27
CA PRO A 21 17.72 10.58 6.42
C PRO A 21 17.99 9.07 6.37
N LEU A 22 18.37 8.56 5.19
CA LEU A 22 18.68 7.15 4.93
C LEU A 22 19.49 6.47 6.06
N PRO A 23 20.55 7.08 6.63
CA PRO A 23 21.31 6.47 7.73
C PRO A 23 20.49 6.25 9.00
N VAL A 24 19.58 7.17 9.33
CA VAL A 24 18.73 7.12 10.53
C VAL A 24 17.62 6.08 10.35
N ARG A 25 17.07 5.96 9.15
CA ARG A 25 16.10 4.91 8.81
C ARG A 25 16.74 3.52 8.84
N GLN A 26 17.94 3.36 8.28
CA GLN A 26 18.70 2.12 8.35
C GLN A 26 19.04 1.73 9.80
N TRP A 27 19.45 2.70 10.63
CA TRP A 27 19.66 2.49 12.06
C TRP A 27 18.38 2.04 12.79
N TYR A 28 17.24 2.69 12.52
CA TYR A 28 15.95 2.32 13.11
C TYR A 28 15.52 0.89 12.73
N TRP A 29 15.71 0.48 11.47
CA TRP A 29 15.43 -0.89 11.05
C TRP A 29 16.36 -1.91 11.71
N LYS A 30 17.65 -1.60 11.85
CA LYS A 30 18.59 -2.43 12.64
C LYS A 30 18.16 -2.54 14.10
N LEU A 31 17.74 -1.43 14.72
CA LEU A 31 17.30 -1.40 16.11
C LEU A 31 15.99 -2.18 16.33
N GLN A 32 15.06 -2.14 15.38
CA GLN A 32 13.81 -2.92 15.46
C GLN A 32 14.05 -4.41 15.21
N ALA A 33 14.95 -4.77 14.30
CA ALA A 33 15.40 -6.16 14.13
C ALA A 33 16.07 -6.69 15.42
N GLN A 34 16.86 -5.85 16.09
CA GLN A 34 17.46 -6.16 17.40
C GLN A 34 16.46 -6.16 18.57
N ARG A 35 15.35 -5.42 18.47
CA ARG A 35 14.28 -5.42 19.49
C ARG A 35 13.28 -6.57 19.31
N GLY A 36 13.10 -7.09 18.10
CA GLY A 36 12.41 -8.37 17.84
C GLY A 36 13.19 -9.61 18.28
N HIS A 37 14.46 -9.41 18.67
CA HIS A 37 15.44 -10.44 19.04
C HIS A 37 15.19 -11.06 20.43
N LEU A 38 14.19 -10.60 21.17
CA LEU A 38 13.65 -11.30 22.35
C LEU A 38 12.61 -12.36 21.98
N SER A 39 12.31 -12.55 20.69
CA SER A 39 11.49 -13.67 20.22
C SER A 39 12.33 -14.63 19.36
N ARG A 40 12.58 -15.82 19.94
CA ARG A 40 12.93 -17.10 19.28
C ARG A 40 14.34 -17.22 18.70
N ASN A 41 15.13 -18.10 19.34
CA ASN A 41 16.38 -18.71 18.86
C ASN A 41 16.26 -19.52 17.53
N LEU A 42 15.37 -19.15 16.60
CA LEU A 42 15.11 -19.90 15.35
C LEU A 42 14.77 -18.99 14.14
N GLY A 43 14.98 -17.67 14.20
CA GLY A 43 14.57 -16.73 13.14
C GLY A 43 15.67 -15.87 12.50
N LEU A 44 16.92 -15.97 12.95
CA LEU A 44 17.97 -14.99 12.61
C LEU A 44 18.51 -15.12 11.19
N THR A 45 18.58 -16.33 10.65
CA THR A 45 19.09 -16.55 9.29
C THR A 45 18.12 -16.00 8.23
N ILE A 46 16.82 -16.22 8.40
CA ILE A 46 15.79 -15.73 7.46
C ILE A 46 15.63 -14.20 7.55
N ALA A 47 15.73 -13.62 8.75
CA ALA A 47 15.71 -12.16 8.94
C ALA A 47 16.92 -11.49 8.24
N ASN A 48 18.10 -12.07 8.35
CA ASN A 48 19.33 -11.54 7.74
C ASN A 48 19.31 -11.58 6.20
N HIS A 49 18.66 -12.57 5.57
CA HIS A 49 18.55 -12.63 4.11
C HIS A 49 17.47 -11.68 3.53
N ARG A 50 16.47 -11.30 4.33
CA ARG A 50 15.40 -10.40 3.86
C ARG A 50 15.77 -8.92 3.98
N GLN A 51 16.67 -8.57 4.90
CA GLN A 51 17.08 -7.19 5.14
C GLN A 51 17.65 -6.51 3.87
N PRO A 52 18.57 -7.12 3.10
CA PRO A 52 19.12 -6.49 1.89
C PRO A 52 18.04 -6.24 0.83
N ILE A 53 17.10 -7.18 0.66
CA ILE A 53 15.99 -7.07 -0.30
C ILE A 53 15.10 -5.88 0.08
N TYR A 54 14.76 -5.74 1.37
CA TYR A 54 13.93 -4.64 1.84
C TYR A 54 14.62 -3.28 1.67
N CYS A 55 15.92 -3.18 2.00
CA CYS A 55 16.70 -1.96 1.74
C CYS A 55 16.72 -1.62 0.26
N ARG A 56 16.90 -2.60 -0.61
CA ARG A 56 16.91 -2.39 -2.06
C ARG A 56 15.55 -1.92 -2.58
N HIS A 57 14.45 -2.48 -2.09
CA HIS A 57 13.11 -2.00 -2.44
C HIS A 57 12.90 -0.53 -2.04
N ILE A 58 13.37 -0.12 -0.86
CA ILE A 58 13.29 1.28 -0.44
C ILE A 58 14.11 2.19 -1.37
N GLU A 59 15.35 1.83 -1.69
CA GLU A 59 16.19 2.62 -2.60
C GLU A 59 15.54 2.82 -3.98
N ILE A 60 14.90 1.78 -4.50
CA ILE A 60 14.17 1.85 -5.77
C ILE A 60 12.94 2.75 -5.63
N LEU A 61 12.14 2.58 -4.56
CA LEU A 61 10.96 3.41 -4.34
C LEU A 61 11.31 4.90 -4.19
N GLU A 62 12.45 5.24 -3.61
CA GLU A 62 12.88 6.64 -3.43
C GLU A 62 13.44 7.28 -4.69
N SER A 63 14.01 6.48 -5.60
CA SER A 63 14.60 6.95 -6.85
C SER A 63 13.67 6.84 -8.05
N TYR A 64 12.54 6.15 -7.91
CA TYR A 64 11.57 5.95 -8.99
C TYR A 64 10.77 7.23 -9.26
N ILE A 65 10.87 7.73 -10.50
CA ILE A 65 10.07 8.84 -11.00
C ILE A 65 8.99 8.27 -11.92
N PRO A 66 7.71 8.25 -11.51
CA PRO A 66 6.63 7.75 -12.34
C PRO A 66 6.46 8.61 -13.60
N LYS A 67 6.21 7.95 -14.72
CA LYS A 67 5.83 8.61 -15.98
C LYS A 67 4.31 8.69 -16.08
N PRO A 68 3.74 9.72 -16.72
CA PRO A 68 2.31 9.77 -17.02
C PRO A 68 1.86 8.52 -17.79
N TYR A 69 0.68 8.03 -17.46
CA TYR A 69 0.01 6.91 -18.11
C TYR A 69 -1.33 7.39 -18.65
N SER A 70 -1.56 7.23 -19.95
CA SER A 70 -2.76 7.74 -20.63
C SER A 70 -4.00 6.87 -20.43
N GLY A 71 -3.87 5.71 -19.78
CA GLY A 71 -4.99 4.83 -19.48
C GLY A 71 -5.55 5.06 -18.09
N GLU A 72 -6.69 4.44 -17.83
CA GLU A 72 -7.33 4.47 -16.53
C GLU A 72 -6.65 3.50 -15.54
N VAL A 73 -6.34 4.01 -14.34
CA VAL A 73 -5.84 3.25 -13.19
C VAL A 73 -6.96 3.08 -12.17
N CYS A 74 -7.30 1.82 -11.88
CA CYS A 74 -8.19 1.50 -10.77
C CYS A 74 -7.38 1.32 -9.49
N ILE A 75 -7.76 2.03 -8.43
CA ILE A 75 -7.09 2.01 -7.13
C ILE A 75 -8.06 1.43 -6.12
N ILE A 76 -7.76 0.24 -5.61
CA ILE A 76 -8.44 -0.29 -4.43
C ILE A 76 -7.60 0.09 -3.22
N ARG A 77 -8.08 1.05 -2.43
CA ARG A 77 -7.39 1.50 -1.23
C ARG A 77 -7.97 0.82 0.01
N ALA A 78 -7.09 0.60 0.99
CA ALA A 78 -7.49 0.21 2.32
C ALA A 78 -8.37 1.27 3.00
N TYR A 79 -9.22 0.81 3.91
CA TYR A 79 -9.94 1.68 4.83
C TYR A 79 -8.95 2.46 5.69
N ALA A 80 -9.12 3.78 5.73
CA ALA A 80 -8.46 4.62 6.69
C ALA A 80 -9.52 5.09 7.70
N PRO A 81 -9.30 4.90 9.00
CA PRO A 81 -10.20 5.46 10.01
C PRO A 81 -10.37 6.98 9.82
N PRO A 82 -11.54 7.57 10.14
CA PRO A 82 -11.84 8.98 9.84
C PRO A 82 -10.79 9.97 10.38
N GLN A 83 -10.20 9.65 11.53
CA GLN A 83 -9.15 10.46 12.15
C GLN A 83 -7.84 10.54 11.34
N TYR A 84 -7.66 9.70 10.32
CA TYR A 84 -6.50 9.71 9.42
C TYR A 84 -6.90 9.92 7.95
N GLU A 85 -8.19 9.95 7.63
CA GLU A 85 -8.68 10.04 6.26
C GLU A 85 -8.27 11.36 5.59
N HIS A 86 -8.34 12.47 6.33
CA HIS A 86 -7.92 13.80 5.85
C HIS A 86 -6.42 13.90 5.52
N LEU A 87 -5.59 12.98 6.00
CA LEU A 87 -4.15 12.93 5.71
C LEU A 87 -3.84 12.22 4.39
N LEU A 88 -4.84 11.57 3.77
CA LEU A 88 -4.66 10.75 2.58
C LEU A 88 -5.58 11.25 1.48
N LYS A 89 -4.99 11.69 0.36
CA LYS A 89 -5.78 11.93 -0.84
C LYS A 89 -6.55 10.65 -1.21
N PRO A 90 -7.82 10.73 -1.63
CA PRO A 90 -8.62 9.56 -2.00
C PRO A 90 -7.90 8.62 -2.98
N ASP A 91 -7.20 9.19 -3.95
CA ASP A 91 -6.44 8.52 -5.02
C ASP A 91 -4.98 8.21 -4.65
N LEU A 92 -4.55 8.46 -3.41
CA LEU A 92 -3.16 8.31 -2.95
C LEU A 92 -2.12 9.06 -3.81
N GLY A 93 -2.54 10.13 -4.51
CA GLY A 93 -1.68 10.95 -5.37
C GLY A 93 -1.49 10.46 -6.80
N TRP A 94 -2.18 9.40 -7.22
CA TRP A 94 -2.05 8.84 -8.56
C TRP A 94 -2.73 9.67 -9.66
N SER A 95 -3.69 10.54 -9.34
CA SER A 95 -4.33 11.45 -10.31
C SER A 95 -3.35 12.45 -10.95
N ALA A 96 -2.18 12.64 -10.36
CA ALA A 96 -1.10 13.43 -10.97
C ALA A 96 -0.47 12.75 -12.20
N TYR A 97 -0.68 11.45 -12.38
CA TYR A 97 -0.02 10.64 -13.41
C TYR A 97 -0.98 9.88 -14.33
N ALA A 98 -2.23 9.68 -13.94
CA ALA A 98 -3.21 8.94 -14.73
C ALA A 98 -4.64 9.37 -14.38
N GLU A 99 -5.60 8.99 -15.23
CA GLU A 99 -7.02 8.99 -14.84
C GLU A 99 -7.25 7.89 -13.80
N THR A 100 -7.91 8.22 -12.68
CA THR A 100 -8.04 7.29 -11.55
C THR A 100 -9.48 7.01 -11.17
N LYS A 101 -9.81 5.73 -10.98
CA LYS A 101 -11.06 5.27 -10.35
C LYS A 101 -10.76 4.62 -9.01
N VAL A 102 -11.33 5.14 -7.93
CA VAL A 102 -11.00 4.72 -6.56
C VAL A 102 -12.11 3.86 -5.97
N TRP A 103 -11.72 2.77 -5.33
CA TRP A 103 -12.56 1.86 -4.55
C TRP A 103 -12.00 1.74 -3.14
N VAL A 104 -12.87 1.71 -2.13
CA VAL A 104 -12.45 1.55 -0.73
C VAL A 104 -12.77 0.14 -0.26
N ASN A 105 -11.78 -0.57 0.26
CA ASN A 105 -11.95 -1.88 0.89
C ASN A 105 -12.16 -1.73 2.40
N SER A 106 -12.80 -2.71 3.06
CA SER A 106 -13.16 -2.66 4.49
C SER A 106 -12.02 -3.00 5.46
N GLY A 107 -10.84 -3.40 4.98
CA GLY A 107 -9.65 -3.68 5.81
C GLY A 107 -8.58 -2.57 5.77
N GLY A 108 -7.69 -2.56 6.75
CA GLY A 108 -6.46 -1.75 6.73
C GLY A 108 -5.42 -2.30 5.74
N HIS A 109 -4.31 -1.59 5.54
CA HIS A 109 -3.32 -1.90 4.50
C HIS A 109 -2.84 -3.37 4.48
N MET A 110 -2.68 -3.98 5.66
CA MET A 110 -2.33 -5.40 5.76
C MET A 110 -3.57 -6.30 5.86
N SER A 111 -4.57 -5.90 6.66
CA SER A 111 -5.72 -6.77 6.94
C SER A 111 -6.71 -6.88 5.79
N MET A 112 -6.64 -6.02 4.76
CA MET A 112 -7.48 -6.14 3.57
C MET A 112 -7.27 -7.43 2.77
N PHE A 113 -6.14 -8.13 3.00
CA PHE A 113 -5.83 -9.42 2.40
C PHE A 113 -6.27 -10.62 3.25
N ASP A 114 -6.75 -10.38 4.46
CA ASP A 114 -7.27 -11.40 5.37
C ASP A 114 -8.80 -11.46 5.31
N ARG A 115 -9.37 -12.58 5.74
CA ARG A 115 -10.84 -12.67 5.91
C ARG A 115 -11.30 -11.78 7.07
N PRO A 116 -12.49 -11.15 6.96
CA PRO A 116 -13.43 -11.25 5.83
C PRO A 116 -13.15 -10.26 4.68
N HIS A 117 -12.23 -9.31 4.85
CA HIS A 117 -12.00 -8.19 3.93
C HIS A 117 -11.57 -8.59 2.51
N VAL A 118 -10.82 -9.69 2.41
CA VAL A 118 -10.36 -10.23 1.12
C VAL A 118 -11.51 -10.67 0.21
N GLU A 119 -12.68 -11.02 0.76
CA GLU A 119 -13.85 -11.40 -0.02
C GLU A 119 -14.42 -10.19 -0.77
N LEU A 120 -14.53 -9.05 -0.08
CA LEU A 120 -14.90 -7.78 -0.71
C LEU A 120 -13.81 -7.32 -1.71
N LEU A 121 -12.53 -7.55 -1.39
CA LEU A 121 -11.42 -7.22 -2.31
C LEU A 121 -11.56 -7.99 -3.63
N ALA A 122 -11.86 -9.29 -3.56
CA ALA A 122 -12.06 -10.13 -4.73
C ALA A 122 -13.25 -9.65 -5.57
N GLN A 123 -14.40 -9.34 -4.94
CA GLN A 123 -15.58 -8.79 -5.63
C GLN A 123 -15.25 -7.49 -6.37
N GLN A 124 -14.53 -6.57 -5.73
CA GLN A 124 -14.11 -5.31 -6.35
C GLN A 124 -13.21 -5.55 -7.58
N ILE A 125 -12.28 -6.51 -7.50
CA ILE A 125 -11.42 -6.88 -8.63
C ILE A 125 -12.25 -7.45 -9.78
N ASP A 126 -13.18 -8.35 -9.49
CA ASP A 126 -14.07 -8.93 -10.50
C ASP A 126 -14.91 -7.86 -11.21
N GLU A 127 -15.49 -6.93 -10.45
CA GLU A 127 -16.22 -5.79 -11.02
C GLU A 127 -15.33 -4.96 -11.94
N ILE A 128 -14.13 -4.58 -11.50
CA ILE A 128 -13.19 -3.77 -12.29
C ILE A 128 -12.80 -4.47 -13.59
N LEU A 129 -12.54 -5.77 -13.56
CA LEU A 129 -12.12 -6.54 -14.73
C LEU A 129 -13.28 -6.77 -15.70
N ASN A 130 -14.47 -7.07 -15.19
CA ASN A 130 -15.65 -7.34 -16.02
C ASN A 130 -16.21 -6.07 -16.67
N PHE A 131 -16.08 -4.90 -16.03
CA PHE A 131 -16.45 -3.61 -16.64
C PHE A 131 -15.64 -3.28 -17.92
N LYS A 132 -14.43 -3.85 -18.08
CA LYS A 132 -13.57 -3.60 -19.25
C LYS A 132 -13.81 -4.57 -20.42
N THR A 133 -14.75 -5.50 -20.29
CA THR A 133 -15.11 -6.38 -21.39
C THR A 133 -16.43 -5.91 -21.98
N PRO A 134 -16.45 -5.14 -23.09
CA PRO A 134 -17.67 -5.08 -23.87
C PRO A 134 -17.95 -6.51 -24.32
N SER A 135 -19.14 -7.02 -23.98
CA SER A 135 -19.71 -8.17 -24.67
C SER A 135 -19.54 -7.94 -26.17
N GLN A 136 -18.60 -8.67 -26.78
CA GLN A 136 -18.70 -8.95 -28.20
C GLN A 136 -19.98 -9.75 -28.34
N THR A 137 -21.08 -9.05 -28.57
CA THR A 137 -22.30 -9.64 -29.08
C THR A 137 -21.89 -10.24 -30.42
N MET A 138 -21.61 -11.55 -30.43
CA MET A 138 -21.51 -12.33 -31.65
C MET A 138 -22.88 -12.23 -32.34
N SER A 139 -23.02 -11.26 -33.24
CA SER A 139 -24.04 -11.34 -34.29
C SER A 139 -23.63 -12.48 -35.19
N ALA A 140 -24.33 -13.61 -35.06
CA ALA A 140 -24.26 -14.69 -36.03
C ALA A 140 -24.57 -14.13 -37.43
N PRO A 141 -23.83 -14.53 -38.48
CA PRO A 141 -24.20 -14.16 -39.83
C PRO A 141 -25.54 -14.80 -40.17
N THR A 142 -26.55 -13.97 -40.39
CA THR A 142 -27.77 -14.36 -41.10
C THR A 142 -27.36 -14.75 -42.51
N SER A 143 -27.33 -16.05 -42.79
CA SER A 143 -27.32 -16.57 -44.15
C SER A 143 -28.65 -16.20 -44.81
N GLY A 144 -28.61 -15.20 -45.68
CA GLY A 144 -29.65 -14.92 -46.66
C GLY A 144 -29.35 -15.66 -47.96
N ASP A 145 -30.40 -16.30 -48.47
CA ASP A 145 -30.70 -16.81 -49.82
C ASP A 145 -29.68 -17.68 -50.58
#